data_AF-A0A959Y702-F1
#
_entry.id   AF-A0A959Y702-F1
#
_cell.length_a   1.000
_cell.length_b   1.000
_cell.length_c   1.000
_cell.angle_alpha   90.00
_cell.angle_beta   90.00
_cell.angle_gamma   90.00
#
_symmetry.space_group_name_H-M   'P 1'
#
loop_
_entity.id
_entity.type
_entity.pdbx_description
1 polymer ?
#
loop_
_entity_poly.entity_id
_entity_poly.type
_entity_poly.pdbx_seq_one_letter_code
_entity_poly.pdbx_strand_id
1 'polypeptide(L)'
;VEEPAIDLAVVCAILSSDADLPVPHDTAFCGEVGLTGEVRPVPRTDQRIAEARKLGFTRVFVPKGTKGLPSGTDLKVVPVGRVDEVLGELFG
;
A
#
# COMPACT_ATOMS: atom_id res chain seq x y z
N VAL A 1 -12.37 -8.98 -13.42
CA VAL A 1 -11.77 -7.79 -12.79
C VAL A 1 -10.29 -8.08 -12.70
N GLU A 2 -9.49 -7.50 -13.58
CA GLU A 2 -8.03 -7.58 -13.52
C GLU A 2 -7.54 -6.19 -13.11
N GLU A 3 -7.21 -6.04 -11.84
CA GLU A 3 -6.72 -4.78 -11.27
C GLU A 3 -5.49 -5.09 -10.42
N PRO A 4 -4.28 -5.03 -10.98
CA PRO A 4 -3.06 -5.38 -10.25
C PRO A 4 -2.81 -4.47 -9.04
N ALA A 5 -3.39 -3.27 -9.00
CA ALA A 5 -3.18 -2.35 -7.88
C ALA A 5 -3.78 -2.81 -6.54
N ILE A 6 -4.69 -3.80 -6.54
CA ILE A 6 -5.33 -4.30 -5.31
C ILE A 6 -4.59 -5.48 -4.67
N ASP A 7 -3.61 -6.09 -5.35
CA ASP A 7 -2.94 -7.29 -4.85
C ASP A 7 -2.33 -7.08 -3.47
N LEU A 8 -1.64 -5.95 -3.27
CA LEU A 8 -1.03 -5.62 -1.98
C LEU A 8 -2.08 -5.51 -0.87
N ALA A 9 -3.25 -4.94 -1.15
CA ALA A 9 -4.34 -4.82 -0.18
C ALA A 9 -4.87 -6.20 0.22
N VAL A 10 -5.07 -7.09 -0.76
CA VAL A 10 -5.53 -8.46 -0.54
C VAL A 10 -4.52 -9.26 0.28
N VAL A 11 -3.23 -9.16 -0.07
CA VAL A 11 -2.13 -9.81 0.67
C VAL A 11 -2.08 -9.34 2.11
N CYS A 12 -2.20 -8.02 2.37
CA CYS A 12 -2.23 -7.48 3.72
C CYS A 12 -3.45 -7.96 4.53
N ALA A 13 -4.62 -8.09 3.90
CA ALA A 13 -5.81 -8.62 4.57
C ALA A 13 -5.64 -10.10 4.98
N ILE A 14 -5.05 -10.92 4.11
CA ILE A 14 -4.75 -12.32 4.41
C ILE A 14 -3.72 -12.41 5.55
N LEU A 15 -2.63 -11.65 5.48
CA LEU A 15 -1.58 -11.66 6.50
C LEU A 15 -2.07 -11.13 7.85
N SER A 16 -2.94 -10.13 7.84
CA SER A 16 -3.61 -9.62 9.04
C SER A 16 -4.46 -10.70 9.70
N SER A 17 -5.21 -11.47 8.90
CA SER A 17 -6.01 -12.59 9.40
C SER A 17 -5.16 -13.75 9.90
N ASP A 18 -4.03 -14.04 9.25
CA ASP A 18 -3.12 -15.12 9.65
C ASP A 18 -2.35 -14.78 10.94
N ALA A 19 -1.91 -13.53 11.06
CA ALA A 19 -1.19 -13.03 12.23
C ALA A 19 -2.09 -12.63 13.41
N ASP A 20 -3.42 -12.60 13.24
CA ASP A 20 -4.40 -12.07 14.19
C ASP A 20 -4.07 -10.64 14.67
N LEU A 21 -3.57 -9.81 13.74
CA LEU A 21 -3.19 -8.42 13.98
C LEU A 21 -4.00 -7.48 13.08
N PRO A 22 -4.76 -6.52 13.64
CA PRO A 22 -5.64 -5.66 12.85
C PRO A 22 -4.84 -4.64 12.04
N VAL A 23 -5.24 -4.43 10.79
CA VAL A 23 -4.73 -3.31 9.97
C VAL A 23 -5.42 -2.00 10.40
N PRO A 24 -4.67 -0.91 10.64
CA PRO A 24 -5.27 0.38 10.97
C PRO A 24 -6.24 0.88 9.89
N HIS A 25 -7.43 1.33 10.29
CA HIS A 25 -8.52 1.74 9.39
C HIS A 25 -8.18 2.95 8.50
N ASP A 26 -7.17 3.73 8.87
CA ASP A 26 -6.69 4.93 8.18
C ASP A 26 -5.53 4.63 7.20
N THR A 27 -5.33 3.34 6.87
CA THR A 27 -4.29 2.88 5.95
C THR A 27 -4.86 2.38 4.62
N ALA A 28 -4.30 2.88 3.52
CA ALA A 28 -4.56 2.40 2.16
C ALA A 28 -3.36 1.65 1.57
N PHE A 29 -3.61 0.81 0.57
CA PHE A 29 -2.58 0.02 -0.13
C PHE A 29 -2.77 0.13 -1.63
N CYS A 30 -1.66 0.20 -2.36
CA CYS A 30 -1.64 0.22 -3.81
C CYS A 30 -0.39 -0.50 -4.30
N GLY A 31 -0.54 -1.54 -5.10
CA GLY A 31 0.59 -2.23 -5.70
C GLY A 31 0.27 -3.65 -6.12
N GLU A 32 0.99 -4.11 -7.13
CA GLU A 32 0.98 -5.49 -7.60
C GLU A 32 1.99 -6.31 -6.78
N VAL A 33 1.64 -7.53 -6.41
CA VAL A 33 2.52 -8.42 -5.65
C VAL A 33 2.90 -9.60 -6.53
N GLY A 34 4.21 -9.76 -6.74
CA GLY A 34 4.72 -10.95 -7.42
C GLY A 34 4.88 -12.14 -6.49
N LEU A 35 5.09 -13.32 -7.08
CA LEU A 35 5.15 -14.59 -6.34
C LEU A 35 6.31 -14.67 -5.34
N THR A 36 7.37 -13.86 -5.52
CA THR A 36 8.53 -13.83 -4.62
C THR A 36 8.40 -12.78 -3.52
N GLY A 37 7.22 -12.15 -3.42
CA GLY A 37 6.90 -11.12 -2.45
C GLY A 37 7.39 -9.72 -2.83
N GLU A 38 7.81 -9.52 -4.08
CA GLU A 38 8.16 -8.20 -4.60
C GLU A 38 6.91 -7.34 -4.84
N VAL A 39 7.00 -6.06 -4.49
CA VAL A 39 5.93 -5.07 -4.72
C VAL A 39 6.28 -4.25 -5.95
N ARG A 40 5.43 -4.30 -6.98
CA ARG A 40 5.69 -3.74 -8.31
C ARG A 40 4.85 -2.49 -8.59
N PRO A 41 5.41 -1.49 -9.32
CA PRO A 41 4.68 -0.29 -9.74
C PRO A 41 3.43 -0.62 -10.55
N VAL A 42 2.35 0.12 -10.28
CA VAL A 42 1.07 -0.01 -11.00
C VAL A 42 0.66 1.31 -11.66
N PRO A 43 -0.14 1.27 -12.74
CA PRO A 43 -0.60 2.48 -13.41
C PRO A 43 -1.40 3.40 -12.47
N ARG A 44 -1.26 4.72 -12.68
CA ARG A 44 -2.05 5.76 -12.00
C ARG A 44 -1.94 5.75 -10.46
N THR A 45 -0.78 5.35 -9.94
CA THR A 45 -0.52 5.35 -8.48
C THR A 45 -0.69 6.76 -7.88
N ASP A 46 -0.30 7.80 -8.60
CA ASP A 46 -0.50 9.21 -8.24
C ASP A 46 -1.99 9.57 -8.03
N GLN A 47 -2.86 9.14 -8.95
CA GLN A 47 -4.30 9.36 -8.84
C GLN A 47 -4.88 8.60 -7.64
N ARG A 48 -4.42 7.37 -7.39
CA ARG A 48 -4.85 6.55 -6.25
C ARG A 48 -4.43 7.18 -4.92
N ILE A 49 -3.21 7.72 -4.83
CA ILE A 49 -2.75 8.48 -3.65
C ILE A 49 -3.65 9.70 -3.42
N ALA A 50 -3.99 10.44 -4.49
CA ALA A 50 -4.87 11.60 -4.38
C ALA A 50 -6.28 11.23 -3.89
N GLU A 51 -6.85 10.13 -4.38
CA GLU A 51 -8.14 9.62 -3.90
C GLU A 51 -8.07 9.11 -2.46
N ALA A 52 -7.02 8.39 -2.07
CA ALA A 52 -6.81 7.98 -0.68
C ALA A 52 -6.80 9.18 0.27
N ARG A 53 -6.13 10.27 -0.12
CA ARG A 53 -6.15 11.51 0.66
C ARG A 53 -7.55 12.11 0.74
N LYS A 54 -8.29 12.19 -0.36
CA LYS A 54 -9.66 12.74 -0.38
C LYS A 54 -10.62 11.96 0.50
N LEU A 55 -10.43 10.64 0.60
CA LEU A 55 -11.22 9.74 1.44
C LEU A 55 -10.82 9.81 2.93
N GLY A 56 -9.78 10.58 3.28
CA GLY A 56 -9.36 10.77 4.67
C GLY A 56 -8.38 9.74 5.21
N PHE A 57 -7.76 8.93 4.35
CA PHE A 57 -6.65 8.07 4.77
C PHE A 57 -5.44 8.94 5.17
N THR A 58 -4.75 8.51 6.23
CA THR A 58 -3.57 9.19 6.78
C THR A 58 -2.27 8.50 6.35
N ARG A 59 -2.37 7.26 5.86
CA ARG A 59 -1.24 6.47 5.37
C ARG A 59 -1.58 5.71 4.10
N VAL A 60 -0.64 5.65 3.15
CA VAL A 60 -0.76 4.79 1.96
C VAL A 60 0.56 4.08 1.66
N PHE A 61 0.51 2.76 1.48
CA PHE A 61 1.64 1.96 1.01
C PHE A 61 1.63 1.90 -0.52
N VAL A 62 2.78 2.18 -1.13
CA VAL A 62 2.95 2.22 -2.59
C VAL A 62 4.24 1.55 -3.02
N PRO A 63 4.38 1.10 -4.28
CA PRO A 63 5.58 0.41 -4.72
C PRO A 63 6.79 1.34 -4.73
N LYS A 64 7.97 0.85 -4.32
CA LYS A 64 9.25 1.55 -4.50
C LYS A 64 9.44 1.84 -5.99
N GLY A 65 9.84 3.07 -6.30
CA GLY A 65 9.96 3.57 -7.68
C GLY A 65 8.71 4.31 -8.20
N THR A 66 7.66 4.45 -7.39
CA THR A 66 6.57 5.39 -7.68
C THR A 66 7.11 6.81 -7.76
N LYS A 67 6.91 7.46 -8.91
CA LYS A 67 7.36 8.84 -9.16
C LYS A 67 6.28 9.84 -8.77
N GLY A 68 6.68 11.08 -8.48
CA GLY A 68 5.75 12.18 -8.23
C GLY A 68 4.98 12.04 -6.91
N LEU A 69 5.63 11.48 -5.88
CA LEU A 69 5.02 11.37 -4.57
C LEU A 69 4.73 12.77 -4.02
N PRO A 70 3.50 13.03 -3.54
CA PRO A 70 3.17 14.32 -2.94
C PRO A 70 4.01 14.53 -1.68
N SER A 71 4.51 15.75 -1.50
CA SER A 71 5.23 16.19 -0.30
C SER A 71 4.39 17.21 0.47
N GLY A 72 4.55 17.27 1.79
CA GLY A 72 3.86 18.24 2.65
C GLY A 72 2.33 18.04 2.73
N THR A 73 1.86 16.80 2.57
CA THR A 73 0.44 16.44 2.71
C THR A 73 0.17 15.70 4.01
N ASP A 74 -1.09 15.73 4.47
CA ASP A 74 -1.56 14.99 5.66
C ASP A 74 -1.60 13.46 5.45
N LEU A 75 -1.35 13.01 4.21
CA LEU A 75 -1.20 11.61 3.85
C LEU A 75 0.28 11.21 3.84
N LYS A 76 0.68 10.31 4.73
CA LYS A 76 1.99 9.66 4.75
C LYS A 76 2.07 8.62 3.63
N VAL A 77 2.86 8.90 2.60
CA VAL A 77 3.16 7.93 1.55
C VAL A 77 4.36 7.08 1.95
N VAL A 78 4.19 5.75 1.98
CA VAL A 78 5.21 4.77 2.41
C VAL A 78 5.63 3.91 1.22
N PRO A 79 6.80 4.16 0.61
CA PRO A 79 7.30 3.34 -0.49
C PRO A 79 7.85 2.01 0.01
N VAL A 80 7.37 0.90 -0.55
CA VAL A 80 7.76 -0.46 -0.20
C VAL A 80 8.17 -1.28 -1.42
N GLY A 81 9.25 -2.05 -1.28
CA GLY A 81 9.75 -2.93 -2.35
C GLY A 81 9.33 -4.37 -2.19
N ARG A 82 8.95 -4.77 -0.97
CA ARG A 82 8.58 -6.14 -0.63
C ARG A 82 7.47 -6.18 0.42
N VAL A 83 6.76 -7.28 0.45
CA VAL A 83 5.65 -7.52 1.41
C VAL A 83 6.15 -7.54 2.85
N ASP A 84 7.34 -8.08 3.13
CA ASP A 84 7.92 -8.11 4.47
C ASP A 84 8.19 -6.72 5.06
N GLU A 85 8.53 -5.73 4.22
CA GLU A 85 8.67 -4.33 4.64
C GLU A 85 7.33 -3.74 5.11
N VAL A 86 6.23 -4.12 4.45
CA VAL A 86 4.88 -3.67 4.80
C VAL A 86 4.47 -4.23 6.16
N LEU A 87 4.77 -5.52 6.42
CA LEU A 87 4.48 -6.14 7.71
C LEU A 87 5.22 -5.45 8.86
N GLY A 88 6.51 -5.14 8.67
CA GLY A 88 7.28 -4.40 9.66
C GLY A 88 6.70 -3.01 9.97
N GLU A 89 6.19 -2.31 8.96
CA GLU A 89 5.57 -0.98 9.13
C GLU A 89 4.11 -1.02 9.64
N LEU A 90 3.40 -2.13 9.43
CA LEU A 90 2.01 -2.30 9.88
C LEU A 90 1.90 -2.82 11.32
N PHE A 91 2.77 -3.76 11.68
CA PHE A 91 2.64 -4.58 12.88
C PHE A 91 3.84 -4.52 13.84
N GLY A 92 4.92 -3.83 13.44
CA GLY A 92 6.12 -3.61 14.25
C GLY A 92 6.06 -2.41 15.17
#